data_AF-A0A1R3HEI1-F1
#
_entry.id   AF-A0A1R3HEI1-F1
#
_cell.length_a   1.000
_cell.length_b   1.000
_cell.length_c   1.000
_cell.angle_alpha   90.00
_cell.angle_beta   90.00
_cell.angle_gamma   90.00
#
_symmetry.space_group_name_H-M   'P 1'
#
loop_
_entity.id
_entity.type
_entity.pdbx_description
1 polymer ?
#
loop_
_entity_poly.entity_id
_entity_poly.type
_entity_poly.pdbx_seq_one_letter_code
_entity_poly.pdbx_strand_id
1 'polypeptide(L)' 'IVRFRSLERPKEDDFCLELSKIHTYDDVVERVARKIGLDDPSKIRLTSHNCYSQQPKPQPIKYRGVEQLSEMLVHYNQ' A
#
# COMPACT_ATOMS: atom_id res chain seq x y z
N ILE A 1 11.93 2.14 3.75
CA ILE A 1 10.90 1.50 4.60
C ILE A 1 9.54 2.09 4.24
N VAL A 2 8.52 1.24 4.04
CA VAL A 2 7.13 1.62 3.80
C VAL A 2 6.28 1.21 5.00
N ARG A 3 5.41 2.12 5.46
CA ARG A 3 4.49 1.90 6.57
C ARG A 3 3.14 1.46 6.03
N PHE A 4 2.58 0.41 6.61
CA PHE A 4 1.27 -0.11 6.27
C PHE A 4 0.32 0.11 7.44
N ARG A 5 -0.93 0.49 7.12
CA ARG A 5 -1.99 0.73 8.09
C ARG A 5 -3.24 0.00 7.65
N SER A 6 -3.96 -0.59 8.60
CA SER A 6 -5.32 -1.07 8.33
C SER A 6 -6.27 0.12 8.13
N LEU A 7 -7.26 -0.04 7.24
CA LEU A 7 -8.32 0.95 7.06
C LEU A 7 -9.18 1.13 8.31
N GLU A 8 -9.24 0.13 9.18
CA GLU A 8 -9.94 0.20 10.48
C GLU A 8 -9.19 1.11 11.47
N ARG A 9 -7.86 1.25 11.30
CA ARG A 9 -6.97 2.01 12.19
C ARG A 9 -6.01 2.90 11.38
N PRO A 10 -6.51 3.89 10.62
CA PRO A 10 -5.71 4.66 9.65
C PRO A 10 -4.64 5.58 10.26
N LYS A 11 -4.71 5.80 11.58
CA LYS A 11 -3.77 6.64 12.33
C LYS A 11 -2.63 5.84 12.97
N GLU A 12 -2.72 4.51 12.93
CA GLU A 12 -1.76 3.60 13.58
C GLU A 12 -0.98 2.83 12.52
N ASP A 13 0.34 2.81 12.66
CA ASP A 13 1.19 1.97 11.84
C ASP A 13 1.05 0.52 12.32
N ASP A 14 0.51 -0.36 11.48
CA ASP A 14 0.30 -1.77 11.83
C ASP A 14 1.63 -2.53 11.72
N PHE A 15 2.36 -2.29 10.62
CA PHE A 15 3.71 -2.81 10.43
C PHE A 15 4.49 -2.00 9.38
N CYS A 16 5.78 -2.30 9.27
CA CYS A 16 6.67 -1.75 8.26
C CYS A 16 7.27 -2.86 7.40
N LEU A 17 7.50 -2.57 6.13
CA LEU A 17 8.26 -3.44 5.22
C LEU A 17 9.38 -2.66 4.54
N GLU A 18 10.51 -3.34 4.34
CA GLU A 18 11.55 -2.87 3.44
C GLU A 18 11.21 -3.30 2.01
N LEU A 19 10.97 -2.31 1.16
CA LEU A 19 10.55 -2.48 -0.23
C LEU A 19 11.40 -1.58 -1.13
N SER A 20 11.67 -2.07 -2.34
CA SER A 20 12.35 -1.32 -3.39
C SER A 20 11.34 -0.48 -4.16
N LYS A 21 11.76 0.71 -4.63
CA LYS A 21 10.91 1.61 -5.42
C LYS A 21 10.43 0.99 -6.74
N ILE A 22 11.20 0.03 -7.28
CA ILE A 22 10.90 -0.66 -8.54
C ILE A 22 9.95 -1.87 -8.37
N HIS A 23 9.55 -2.21 -7.14
CA HIS A 23 8.62 -3.31 -6.93
C HIS A 23 7.28 -3.01 -7.59
N THR A 24 6.72 -4.03 -8.25
CA THR A 24 5.40 -3.96 -8.88
C THR A 24 4.27 -4.05 -7.86
N TYR A 25 3.02 -3.84 -8.29
CA TYR A 25 1.85 -4.08 -7.45
C TYR A 25 1.86 -5.49 -6.85
N ASP A 26 2.15 -6.49 -7.67
CA ASP A 26 2.16 -7.90 -7.28
C ASP A 26 3.27 -8.19 -6.26
N ASP A 27 4.47 -7.65 -6.47
CA ASP A 27 5.59 -7.78 -5.51
C ASP A 27 5.24 -7.20 -4.13
N VAL A 28 4.53 -6.07 -4.12
CA VAL A 28 4.11 -5.40 -2.89
C VAL A 28 3.04 -6.24 -2.18
N VAL A 29 1.97 -6.64 -2.87
CA VAL A 29 0.88 -7.41 -2.24
C VAL A 29 1.33 -8.80 -1.79
N GLU A 30 2.25 -9.45 -2.51
CA GLU A 30 2.82 -10.73 -2.08
C GLU A 30 3.57 -10.60 -0.76
N ARG A 31 4.43 -9.59 -0.62
CA ARG A 31 5.18 -9.34 0.62
C ARG A 31 4.26 -8.95 1.78
N VAL A 32 3.20 -8.18 1.50
CA VAL A 32 2.17 -7.85 2.49
C VAL A 32 1.43 -9.11 2.92
N ALA A 33 0.99 -9.96 1.98
CA ALA A 33 0.27 -11.21 2.27
C ALA A 33 1.08 -12.11 3.20
N ARG A 34 2.36 -12.33 2.89
CA ARG A 34 3.29 -13.08 3.75
C ARG A 34 3.42 -12.47 5.14
N LYS A 35 3.44 -11.14 5.25
CA LYS A 35 3.59 -10.44 6.54
C LYS A 35 2.36 -10.57 7.43
N ILE A 36 1.16 -10.62 6.85
CA ILE A 36 -0.11 -10.73 7.57
C ILE A 36 -0.64 -12.17 7.66
N GLY A 37 0.08 -13.15 7.11
CA GLY A 37 -0.32 -14.56 7.12
C GLY A 37 -1.52 -14.87 6.22
N LEU A 38 -1.67 -14.15 5.10
CA LEU A 38 -2.73 -14.35 4.12
C LEU A 38 -2.22 -15.22 2.96
N ASP A 39 -2.95 -16.29 2.63
CA ASP A 39 -2.54 -17.24 1.59
C ASP A 39 -2.63 -16.67 0.16
N ASP A 40 -3.63 -15.82 -0.07
CA ASP A 40 -3.94 -15.29 -1.40
C ASP A 40 -3.72 -13.76 -1.44
N PRO A 41 -2.63 -13.29 -2.08
CA PRO A 41 -2.33 -11.86 -2.16
C PRO A 41 -3.34 -11.07 -3.01
N SER A 42 -4.11 -11.73 -3.89
CA SER A 42 -5.10 -11.04 -4.74
C SER A 42 -6.28 -10.47 -3.94
N LYS A 43 -6.47 -10.95 -2.70
CA LYS A 43 -7.47 -10.43 -1.76
C LYS A 43 -7.07 -9.09 -1.12
N ILE A 44 -5.83 -8.63 -1.34
CA ILE A 44 -5.34 -7.35 -0.81
C ILE A 44 -5.64 -6.22 -1.79
N ARG A 45 -6.28 -5.17 -1.28
CA ARG A 45 -6.46 -3.89 -1.98
C ARG A 45 -5.69 -2.80 -1.26
N LEU A 46 -4.87 -2.08 -2.00
CA LEU A 46 -4.07 -0.96 -1.49
C LEU A 46 -4.74 0.38 -1.80
N THR A 47 -4.58 1.34 -0.90
CA THR A 47 -4.86 2.76 -1.18
C THR A 47 -3.68 3.58 -0.69
N SER A 48 -3.31 4.61 -1.46
CA SER A 48 -2.24 5.51 -1.05
C SER A 48 -2.68 6.33 0.17
N HIS A 49 -1.70 6.68 0.99
CA HIS A 49 -1.92 7.56 2.13
C HIS A 49 -1.85 9.04 1.71
N ASN A 50 -2.70 9.90 2.26
CA ASN A 50 -2.56 11.35 2.14
C ASN A 50 -1.75 11.87 3.34
N CYS A 51 -0.53 12.36 3.09
CA CYS A 51 0.37 12.83 4.15
C CYS A 51 -0.11 14.12 4.85
N TYR A 52 -0.96 14.91 4.20
CA TYR A 52 -1.51 16.15 4.77
C TYR A 52 -2.66 15.87 5.73
N SER A 53 -3.66 15.10 5.29
CA SER A 53 -4.84 14.79 6.11
C SER A 53 -4.62 13.60 7.05
N GLN A 54 -3.53 12.85 6.86
CA GLN A 54 -3.27 11.59 7.52
C GLN A 54 -4.39 10.57 7.35
N GLN A 55 -5.09 10.62 6.21
CA GLN A 55 -6.17 9.71 5.84
C GLN A 55 -5.80 8.89 4.59
N PRO A 56 -6.31 7.66 4.45
CA PRO A 56 -6.22 6.93 3.19
C PRO A 56 -6.96 7.69 2.08
N LYS A 57 -6.48 7.59 0.84
CA LYS A 57 -7.24 8.09 -0.30
C LYS A 57 -8.56 7.31 -0.43
N PRO A 58 -9.68 7.96 -0.78
CA PRO A 58 -10.98 7.29 -0.91
C PRO A 58 -10.98 6.20 -1.99
N GLN A 59 -10.22 6.44 -3.06
CA GLN A 59 -10.13 5.52 -4.19
C GLN A 59 -8.93 4.59 -4.01
N PRO A 60 -9.15 3.26 -3.97
CA PRO A 60 -8.06 2.32 -3.94
C PRO A 60 -7.33 2.30 -5.29
N ILE A 61 -6.07 1.91 -5.25
CA ILE A 61 -5.26 1.63 -6.43
C ILE A 61 -5.93 0.44 -7.14
N LYS A 62 -6.21 0.58 -8.44
CA LYS A 62 -6.77 -0.53 -9.24
C LYS A 62 -5.77 -1.69 -9.25
N TYR A 63 -6.25 -2.93 -9.38
CA TYR A 63 -5.38 -4.09 -9.49
C TYR A 63 -4.42 -3.91 -10.67
N ARG A 64 -3.10 -3.90 -10.40
CA ARG A 64 -2.05 -3.59 -11.37
C ARG A 64 -2.23 -2.24 -12.09
N GLY A 65 -2.90 -1.28 -11.45
CA GLY A 65 -3.23 0.03 -12.02
C GLY A 65 -2.07 1.02 -12.07
N VAL A 66 -0.93 0.67 -11.46
CA VAL A 66 0.33 1.41 -11.47
C VAL A 66 1.47 0.41 -11.64
N GLU A 67 2.56 0.82 -12.29
CA GLU A 67 3.63 -0.12 -12.61
C GLU A 67 4.51 -0.43 -11.39
N GLN A 68 4.84 0.60 -10.61
CA GLN A 68 5.86 0.51 -9.57
C GLN A 68 5.43 1.16 -8.25
N LEU A 69 6.04 0.73 -7.15
CA LEU A 69 5.82 1.28 -5.81
C LEU A 69 6.09 2.78 -5.75
N SER A 70 7.04 3.29 -6.52
CA SER A 70 7.29 4.73 -6.66
C SER A 70 6.01 5.48 -7.00
N GLU A 71 5.21 5.00 -7.95
CA GLU A 71 3.92 5.58 -8.37
C GLU A 71 2.83 5.42 -7.29
N MET A 72 2.80 4.29 -6.59
CA MET A 72 1.86 4.07 -5.47
C MET A 72 2.06 5.08 -4.34
N LEU A 73 3.29 5.54 -4.16
CA LEU A 73 3.69 6.51 -3.13
C LEU A 73 3.55 7.97 -3.61
N VAL A 74 3.24 8.22 -4.88
CA VAL A 74 3.05 9.58 -5.38
C VAL A 74 1.82 10.19 -4.72
N HIS A 75 2.05 11.22 -3.93
CA HIS A 75 1.01 12.16 -3.54
C HIS A 75 0.67 13.01 -4.76
N TYR A 76 -0.45 12.72 -5.43
CA TYR A 76 -1.11 13.72 -6.27
C TYR A 76 -1.52 14.90 -5.38
N ASN A 77 -0.67 15.93 -5.33
CA ASN A 77 -1.08 17.30 -5.04
C ASN A 77 -1.75 17.81 -6.31
N GLN A 78 -3.08 17.74 -6.37
CA GLN A 78 -3.87 18.54 -7.28
C GLN A 78 -4.82 19.39 -6.45
#